data_AF-A0A933PEB0-F1
#
_entry.id   AF-A0A933PEB0-F1
#
_cell.length_a   1.000
_cell.length_b   1.000
_cell.length_c   1.000
_cell.angle_alpha   90.00
_cell.angle_beta   90.00
_cell.angle_gamma   90.00
#
_symmetry.space_group_name_H-M   'P 1'
#
loop_
_entity.id
_entity.type
_entity.pdbx_description
1 polymer ?
#
loop_
_entity_poly.entity_id
_entity_poly.type
_entity_poly.pdbx_seq_one_letter_code
_entity_poly.pdbx_strand_id
1 'polypeptide(L)'
;MKIRKTLAALGLVAVLSTTAACGAAATGTSSGSSTTTTSSTSSDTSSDTSAAAAGSNAAAAGPNAVDVSSVTTEEQLVALVQEAYGDASLGLHRGHQPVESVLDEVLGISHDELHVRMEEQGQNLAAVANDLGIDPQTLVDALVESWSPAIDTLLANGTITQDEADAYRAALEEAFTFRVTWDGQAATPTFSGLEA
;
A
#
# COMPACT_ATOMS: atom_id res chain seq x y z
N MET A 1 37.38 0.86 -8.74
CA MET A 1 38.05 0.24 -9.91
C MET A 1 36.98 0.00 -10.99
N LYS A 2 37.18 0.41 -12.25
CA LYS A 2 36.11 0.42 -13.27
C LYS A 2 36.05 -0.90 -14.05
N ILE A 3 35.01 -1.69 -13.83
CA ILE A 3 34.70 -2.94 -14.57
C ILE A 3 33.46 -2.70 -15.45
N ARG A 4 33.32 -3.44 -16.55
CA ARG A 4 32.63 -2.98 -17.77
C ARG A 4 31.32 -3.74 -18.03
N LYS A 5 30.30 -3.02 -18.54
CA LYS A 5 29.05 -3.61 -19.07
C LYS A 5 29.36 -4.56 -20.23
N THR A 6 28.64 -5.69 -20.29
CA THR A 6 28.56 -6.57 -21.46
C THR A 6 27.10 -6.83 -21.81
N LEU A 7 26.62 -6.26 -22.91
CA LEU A 7 25.37 -6.68 -23.55
C LEU A 7 25.58 -8.02 -24.27
N ALA A 8 24.56 -8.87 -24.25
CA ALA A 8 24.36 -9.95 -25.21
C ALA A 8 22.85 -10.05 -25.47
N ALA A 9 22.44 -10.24 -26.73
CA ALA A 9 21.04 -10.19 -27.14
C ALA A 9 20.60 -11.51 -27.79
N LEU A 10 19.43 -12.00 -27.39
CA LEU A 10 18.66 -13.10 -27.95
C LEU A 10 17.23 -12.99 -27.40
N GLY A 11 16.14 -13.35 -28.09
CA GLY A 11 16.02 -13.78 -29.48
C GLY A 11 14.55 -14.10 -29.81
N LEU A 12 13.98 -13.32 -30.74
CA LEU A 12 12.62 -13.40 -31.29
C LEU A 12 12.00 -14.81 -31.41
N VAL A 13 10.73 -14.95 -30.98
CA VAL A 13 9.63 -15.65 -31.68
C VAL A 13 8.29 -15.19 -31.09
N ALA A 14 7.26 -15.05 -31.94
CA ALA A 14 5.88 -14.79 -31.52
C ALA A 14 4.94 -15.81 -32.18
N VAL A 15 3.92 -16.26 -31.44
CA VAL A 15 2.82 -17.07 -31.96
C VAL A 15 1.51 -16.54 -31.39
N LEU A 16 0.65 -15.99 -32.25
CA LEU A 16 -0.75 -15.77 -31.93
C LEU A 16 -1.51 -17.08 -32.14
N SER A 17 -2.53 -17.35 -31.31
CA SER A 17 -3.48 -18.44 -31.53
C SER A 17 -4.90 -17.94 -31.32
N THR A 18 -5.53 -17.50 -32.40
CA THR A 18 -6.93 -17.08 -32.44
C THR A 18 -7.82 -18.25 -32.85
N THR A 19 -8.68 -18.71 -31.94
CA THR A 19 -9.73 -19.69 -32.25
C THR A 19 -11.10 -19.16 -31.83
N ALA A 20 -11.86 -18.64 -32.79
CA ALA A 20 -13.28 -18.37 -32.59
C ALA A 20 -14.08 -19.68 -32.75
N ALA A 21 -15.02 -19.94 -31.85
CA ALA A 21 -15.99 -21.02 -31.97
C ALA A 21 -17.39 -20.48 -31.68
N CYS A 22 -18.27 -20.53 -32.67
CA CYS A 22 -19.68 -20.15 -32.54
C CYS A 22 -20.53 -21.37 -32.16
N GLY A 23 -21.53 -21.17 -31.31
CA GLY A 23 -22.51 -22.19 -30.91
C GLY A 23 -23.73 -21.51 -30.31
N ALA A 24 -24.93 -21.91 -30.75
CA ALA A 24 -26.17 -21.18 -30.43
C ALA A 24 -27.32 -22.11 -30.02
N ALA A 25 -28.19 -21.56 -29.16
CA ALA A 25 -29.59 -21.93 -28.94
C ALA A 25 -29.95 -23.35 -28.43
N ALA A 26 -30.34 -23.42 -27.14
CA ALA A 26 -31.46 -24.21 -26.63
C ALA A 26 -31.87 -23.67 -25.24
N THR A 27 -32.88 -22.81 -25.11
CA THR A 27 -34.29 -23.17 -24.81
C THR A 27 -34.48 -24.10 -23.61
N GLY A 28 -34.84 -23.52 -22.46
CA GLY A 28 -35.41 -24.22 -21.30
C GLY A 28 -36.49 -23.34 -20.65
N THR A 29 -37.71 -23.84 -20.51
CA THR A 29 -38.89 -23.04 -20.12
C THR A 29 -39.17 -23.09 -18.62
N SER A 30 -39.73 -21.98 -18.13
CA SER A 30 -40.17 -21.68 -16.76
C SER A 30 -41.00 -22.76 -16.07
N SER A 31 -40.96 -22.74 -14.74
CA SER A 31 -42.17 -22.93 -13.92
C SER A 31 -42.14 -21.97 -12.73
N GLY A 32 -43.25 -21.26 -12.48
CA GLY A 32 -43.52 -20.64 -11.18
C GLY A 32 -44.18 -21.66 -10.22
N SER A 33 -44.81 -21.30 -9.10
CA SER A 33 -45.11 -20.02 -8.44
C SER A 33 -45.64 -20.39 -7.01
N SER A 34 -45.90 -19.55 -6.00
CA SER A 34 -46.19 -18.11 -5.84
C SER A 34 -46.02 -17.71 -4.34
N THR A 35 -46.39 -16.46 -3.96
CA THR A 35 -47.24 -16.16 -2.76
C THR A 35 -46.71 -16.49 -1.33
N THR A 36 -46.69 -15.59 -0.31
CA THR A 36 -47.10 -14.16 -0.16
C THR A 36 -46.59 -13.54 1.16
N THR A 37 -46.53 -12.20 1.20
CA THR A 37 -46.87 -11.27 2.33
C THR A 37 -46.18 -11.33 3.72
N THR A 38 -45.73 -10.14 4.15
CA THR A 38 -45.86 -9.53 5.52
C THR A 38 -45.18 -10.19 6.74
N SER A 39 -44.70 -9.45 7.76
CA SER A 39 -44.38 -8.00 7.93
C SER A 39 -43.83 -7.78 9.35
N SER A 40 -43.05 -6.71 9.57
CA SER A 40 -42.77 -6.12 10.91
C SER A 40 -41.86 -6.96 11.83
N THR A 41 -41.13 -6.42 12.83
CA THR A 41 -40.70 -5.05 13.18
C THR A 41 -39.59 -5.14 14.23
N SER A 42 -38.52 -4.35 14.09
CA SER A 42 -37.64 -3.87 15.18
C SER A 42 -36.89 -4.93 16.03
N SER A 43 -35.85 -4.61 16.81
CA SER A 43 -35.23 -3.31 17.12
C SER A 43 -33.74 -3.49 17.46
N ASP A 44 -32.95 -2.44 17.21
CA ASP A 44 -31.84 -1.90 18.04
C ASP A 44 -30.80 -2.86 18.67
N THR A 45 -29.50 -2.60 18.52
CA THR A 45 -28.88 -1.48 19.26
C THR A 45 -27.69 -0.85 18.50
N SER A 46 -27.63 0.48 18.52
CA SER A 46 -26.65 1.32 17.83
C SER A 46 -25.35 1.56 18.62
N SER A 47 -24.27 1.87 17.90
CA SER A 47 -23.09 2.67 18.29
C SER A 47 -22.25 2.83 17.00
N ASP A 48 -22.56 3.72 16.06
CA ASP A 48 -22.80 5.17 16.18
C ASP A 48 -21.57 5.92 16.75
N THR A 49 -20.77 6.45 15.83
CA THR A 49 -19.97 7.66 16.03
C THR A 49 -20.01 8.40 14.70
N SER A 50 -20.61 9.57 14.72
CA SER A 50 -21.14 10.23 13.53
C SER A 50 -20.28 11.44 13.12
N ALA A 51 -19.90 11.50 11.84
CA ALA A 51 -19.33 12.69 11.19
C ALA A 51 -20.01 12.87 9.82
N ALA A 52 -20.30 14.11 9.42
CA ALA A 52 -21.31 14.38 8.40
C ALA A 52 -20.81 15.17 7.18
N ALA A 53 -21.28 14.73 6.01
CA ALA A 53 -21.61 15.52 4.82
C ALA A 53 -20.59 16.50 4.23
N ALA A 54 -20.02 16.11 3.08
CA ALA A 54 -20.08 16.93 1.87
C ALA A 54 -20.05 16.02 0.61
N GLY A 55 -20.79 16.37 -0.43
CA GLY A 55 -20.77 15.65 -1.71
C GLY A 55 -19.77 16.26 -2.69
N SER A 56 -18.90 15.44 -3.28
CA SER A 56 -18.08 15.80 -4.46
C SER A 56 -17.65 14.53 -5.19
N ASN A 57 -17.93 14.46 -6.50
CA ASN A 57 -17.49 13.34 -7.33
C ASN A 57 -16.01 13.50 -7.71
N ALA A 58 -15.12 13.04 -6.84
CA ALA A 58 -13.78 12.61 -7.21
C ALA A 58 -13.78 11.07 -7.40
N ALA A 59 -12.85 10.53 -8.19
CA ALA A 59 -12.67 9.08 -8.27
C ALA A 59 -12.19 8.56 -6.91
N ALA A 60 -12.73 7.42 -6.46
CA ALA A 60 -12.57 6.95 -5.09
C ALA A 60 -11.18 6.36 -4.82
N ALA A 61 -10.22 7.23 -4.48
CA ALA A 61 -9.21 6.87 -3.49
C ALA A 61 -9.90 6.68 -2.13
N GLY A 62 -9.47 5.68 -1.35
CA GLY A 62 -9.99 5.47 0.00
C GLY A 62 -9.60 6.61 0.96
N PRO A 63 -10.34 6.82 2.06
CA PRO A 63 -10.15 7.96 2.97
C PRO A 63 -8.84 7.92 3.80
N ASN A 64 -7.93 6.99 3.51
CA ASN A 64 -6.72 6.70 4.29
C ASN A 64 -5.41 6.70 3.45
N ALA A 65 -5.47 7.08 2.17
CA ALA A 65 -4.25 7.30 1.40
C ALA A 65 -3.52 8.55 1.92
N VAL A 66 -2.20 8.48 2.10
CA VAL A 66 -1.41 9.63 2.54
C VAL A 66 -1.35 10.67 1.41
N ASP A 67 -2.01 11.81 1.59
CA ASP A 67 -1.81 12.94 0.68
C ASP A 67 -0.47 13.62 0.98
N VAL A 68 0.60 13.05 0.42
CA VAL A 68 1.97 13.58 0.48
C VAL A 68 2.04 15.03 -0.05
N SER A 69 1.07 15.47 -0.85
CA SER A 69 0.91 16.84 -1.36
C SER A 69 0.52 17.85 -0.28
N SER A 70 -0.08 17.41 0.83
CA SER A 70 -0.49 18.27 1.95
C SER A 70 0.68 18.65 2.87
N VAL A 71 1.73 17.82 2.89
CA VAL A 71 2.91 17.99 3.74
C VAL A 71 3.67 19.24 3.31
N THR A 72 3.58 20.29 4.13
CA THR A 72 4.00 21.65 3.77
C THR A 72 4.89 22.33 4.81
N THR A 73 5.05 21.73 6.00
CA THR A 73 5.96 22.17 7.06
C THR A 73 6.83 21.01 7.52
N GLU A 74 8.01 21.33 8.05
CA GLU A 74 8.97 20.36 8.58
C GLU A 74 8.34 19.45 9.65
N GLU A 75 7.52 20.00 10.55
CA GLU A 75 6.75 19.25 11.56
C GLU A 75 5.84 18.18 10.93
N GLN A 76 5.19 18.48 9.79
CA GLN A 76 4.40 17.50 9.04
C GLN A 76 5.28 16.43 8.37
N LEU A 77 6.50 16.78 7.95
CA LEU A 77 7.46 15.81 7.40
C LEU A 77 8.04 14.90 8.50
N VAL A 78 8.25 15.41 9.72
CA VAL A 78 8.61 14.59 10.89
C VAL A 78 7.47 13.62 11.25
N ALA A 79 6.22 14.09 11.25
CA ALA A 79 5.05 13.22 11.42
C ALA A 79 4.92 12.18 10.30
N LEU A 80 5.23 12.55 9.04
CA LEU A 80 5.26 11.62 7.91
C LEU A 80 6.30 10.51 8.12
N VAL A 81 7.56 10.85 8.47
CA VAL A 81 8.58 9.83 8.76
C VAL A 81 8.16 8.94 9.94
N GLN A 82 7.48 9.49 10.95
CA GLN A 82 6.94 8.67 12.05
C GLN A 82 5.86 7.68 11.59
N GLU A 83 4.97 8.08 10.68
CA GLU A 83 3.96 7.21 10.05
C GLU A 83 4.60 6.18 9.09
N ALA A 84 5.76 6.48 8.50
CA ALA A 84 6.49 5.53 7.66
C ALA A 84 6.90 4.28 8.45
N TYR A 85 7.23 4.43 9.74
CA TYR A 85 7.48 3.31 10.66
C TYR A 85 6.22 2.47 10.97
N GLY A 86 5.02 3.04 10.89
CA GLY A 86 3.74 2.37 11.16
C GLY A 86 3.45 1.98 12.63
N ASP A 87 2.21 1.59 12.93
CA ASP A 87 1.74 1.29 14.29
C ASP A 87 1.95 -0.19 14.68
N ALA A 88 2.81 -0.44 15.69
CA ALA A 88 3.12 -1.78 16.17
C ALA A 88 1.99 -2.47 16.98
N SER A 89 0.98 -1.72 17.43
CA SER A 89 -0.18 -2.31 18.13
C SER A 89 -1.08 -3.12 17.20
N LEU A 90 -0.97 -2.90 15.89
CA LEU A 90 -1.68 -3.64 14.83
C LEU A 90 -0.99 -4.98 14.44
N GLY A 91 0.04 -5.39 15.19
CA GLY A 91 0.81 -6.59 14.87
C GLY A 91 1.52 -6.49 13.53
N LEU A 92 1.81 -7.63 12.88
CA LEU A 92 2.64 -7.69 11.67
C LEU A 92 2.09 -6.80 10.53
N HIS A 93 0.77 -6.66 10.41
CA HIS A 93 0.10 -5.79 9.43
C HIS A 93 0.50 -4.33 9.56
N ARG A 94 0.76 -3.86 10.80
CA ARG A 94 1.27 -2.51 11.11
C ARG A 94 0.46 -1.33 10.53
N GLY A 95 -0.76 -1.61 10.06
CA GLY A 95 -1.52 -0.78 9.12
C GLY A 95 -0.96 -0.83 7.70
N HIS A 96 -1.74 -1.29 6.72
CA HIS A 96 -1.37 -1.21 5.29
C HIS A 96 -1.92 0.02 4.57
N GLN A 97 -3.06 0.58 5.00
CA GLN A 97 -3.77 1.67 4.31
C GLN A 97 -2.90 2.81 3.75
N PRO A 98 -1.91 3.38 4.46
CA PRO A 98 -1.09 4.49 3.93
C PRO A 98 -0.07 4.06 2.84
N VAL A 99 0.13 2.76 2.62
CA VAL A 99 1.13 2.17 1.71
C VAL A 99 0.56 1.10 0.76
N GLU A 100 -0.71 0.72 0.92
CA GLU A 100 -1.39 -0.42 0.28
C GLU A 100 -1.19 -0.48 -1.23
N SER A 101 -1.36 0.64 -1.93
CA SER A 101 -1.20 0.70 -3.40
C SER A 101 0.22 0.33 -3.86
N VAL A 102 1.24 0.56 -3.03
CA VAL A 102 2.64 0.18 -3.32
C VAL A 102 2.87 -1.30 -3.00
N LEU A 103 2.23 -1.82 -1.95
CA LEU A 103 2.28 -3.25 -1.63
C LEU A 103 1.65 -4.08 -2.75
N ASP A 104 0.45 -3.73 -3.20
CA ASP A 104 -0.26 -4.40 -4.29
C ASP A 104 0.53 -4.31 -5.62
N GLU A 105 1.10 -3.15 -5.96
CA GLU A 105 1.87 -2.96 -7.21
C GLU A 105 3.21 -3.71 -7.20
N VAL A 106 3.97 -3.67 -6.09
CA VAL A 106 5.30 -4.31 -6.01
C VAL A 106 5.19 -5.82 -5.79
N LEU A 107 4.29 -6.27 -4.92
CA LEU A 107 4.15 -7.69 -4.58
C LEU A 107 3.32 -8.47 -5.63
N GLY A 108 2.42 -7.81 -6.36
CA GLY A 108 1.58 -8.46 -7.38
C GLY A 108 0.55 -9.45 -6.82
N ILE A 109 0.27 -9.37 -5.51
CA ILE A 109 -0.80 -10.08 -4.80
C ILE A 109 -1.82 -9.05 -4.30
N SER A 110 -3.04 -9.49 -3.95
CA SER A 110 -4.01 -8.61 -3.30
C SER A 110 -3.75 -8.48 -1.79
N HIS A 111 -4.24 -7.39 -1.21
CA HIS A 111 -4.35 -7.20 0.24
C HIS A 111 -4.87 -8.45 0.97
N ASP A 112 -5.92 -9.12 0.48
CA ASP A 112 -6.49 -10.31 1.12
C ASP A 112 -5.48 -11.48 1.20
N GLU A 113 -4.71 -11.74 0.14
CA GLU A 113 -3.67 -12.78 0.10
C GLU A 113 -2.47 -12.39 1.00
N LEU A 114 -2.14 -11.10 1.04
CA LEU A 114 -1.13 -10.56 1.94
C LEU A 114 -1.53 -10.73 3.41
N HIS A 115 -2.78 -10.39 3.75
CA HIS A 115 -3.35 -10.52 5.08
C HIS A 115 -3.36 -11.98 5.55
N VAL A 116 -3.75 -12.94 4.70
CA VAL A 116 -3.69 -14.38 5.00
C VAL A 116 -2.26 -14.85 5.30
N ARG A 117 -1.25 -14.38 4.57
CA ARG A 117 0.17 -14.70 4.86
C ARG A 117 0.64 -14.13 6.20
N MET A 118 0.19 -12.94 6.55
CA MET A 118 0.61 -12.25 7.77
C MET A 118 -0.13 -12.76 9.02
N GLU A 119 -1.40 -13.14 8.92
CA GLU A 119 -2.15 -13.80 10.01
C GLU A 119 -1.85 -15.29 10.16
N GLU A 120 -2.04 -16.10 9.10
CA GLU A 120 -2.00 -17.56 9.23
C GLU A 120 -0.58 -18.13 9.24
N GLN A 121 0.35 -17.46 8.56
CA GLN A 121 1.73 -17.92 8.38
C GLN A 121 2.76 -17.11 9.17
N GLY A 122 2.34 -16.01 9.81
CA GLY A 122 3.21 -15.13 10.60
C GLY A 122 4.31 -14.44 9.78
N GLN A 123 4.11 -14.28 8.47
CA GLN A 123 5.09 -13.61 7.61
C GLN A 123 5.07 -12.09 7.82
N ASN A 124 6.24 -11.45 7.67
CA ASN A 124 6.34 -10.00 7.49
C ASN A 124 6.52 -9.65 6.00
N LEU A 125 6.49 -8.37 5.66
CA LEU A 125 6.57 -7.92 4.27
C LEU A 125 7.86 -8.40 3.57
N ALA A 126 9.00 -8.46 4.28
CA ALA A 126 10.25 -9.01 3.77
C ALA A 126 10.15 -10.51 3.42
N ALA A 127 9.51 -11.31 4.28
CA ALA A 127 9.28 -12.73 4.03
C ALA A 127 8.31 -12.95 2.86
N VAL A 128 7.22 -12.18 2.79
CA VAL A 128 6.26 -12.24 1.67
C VAL A 128 6.94 -11.87 0.35
N ALA A 129 7.72 -10.79 0.31
CA ALA A 129 8.49 -10.39 -0.88
C ALA A 129 9.45 -11.48 -1.33
N ASN A 130 10.26 -12.03 -0.41
CA ASN A 130 11.20 -13.11 -0.70
C ASN A 130 10.51 -14.37 -1.25
N ASP A 131 9.38 -14.78 -0.69
CA ASP A 131 8.59 -15.94 -1.16
C ASP A 131 7.99 -15.74 -2.55
N LEU A 132 7.76 -14.48 -2.95
CA LEU A 132 7.34 -14.08 -4.30
C LEU A 132 8.53 -13.89 -5.27
N GLY A 133 9.78 -14.05 -4.79
CA GLY A 133 11.00 -13.87 -5.57
C GLY A 133 11.43 -12.40 -5.75
N ILE A 134 10.89 -11.49 -4.93
CA ILE A 134 11.19 -10.06 -4.92
C ILE A 134 12.22 -9.79 -3.82
N ASP A 135 13.24 -8.98 -4.12
CA ASP A 135 14.20 -8.55 -3.09
C ASP A 135 13.53 -7.53 -2.16
N PRO A 136 13.57 -7.70 -0.81
CA PRO A 136 12.90 -6.78 0.12
C PRO A 136 13.33 -5.31 -0.01
N GLN A 137 14.54 -5.01 -0.48
CA GLN A 137 14.96 -3.63 -0.74
C GLN A 137 14.15 -3.01 -1.88
N THR A 138 13.68 -3.79 -2.86
CA THR A 138 12.81 -3.29 -3.95
C THR A 138 11.49 -2.74 -3.41
N LEU A 139 10.98 -3.33 -2.32
CA LEU A 139 9.79 -2.83 -1.62
C LEU A 139 10.10 -1.57 -0.80
N VAL A 140 11.24 -1.52 -0.11
CA VAL A 140 11.69 -0.33 0.63
C VAL A 140 11.90 0.85 -0.33
N ASP A 141 12.63 0.65 -1.43
CA ASP A 141 12.94 1.67 -2.43
C ASP A 141 11.65 2.26 -3.03
N ALA A 142 10.67 1.41 -3.37
CA ALA A 142 9.37 1.86 -3.90
C ALA A 142 8.53 2.64 -2.87
N LEU A 143 8.58 2.25 -1.59
CA LEU A 143 7.93 2.98 -0.51
C LEU A 143 8.58 4.37 -0.31
N VAL A 144 9.92 4.44 -0.30
CA VAL A 144 10.67 5.71 -0.24
C VAL A 144 10.37 6.59 -1.45
N GLU A 145 10.34 6.04 -2.66
CA GLU A 145 9.98 6.79 -3.89
C GLU A 145 8.56 7.35 -3.79
N SER A 146 7.60 6.56 -3.29
CA SER A 146 6.19 7.00 -3.19
C SER A 146 5.98 8.18 -2.24
N TRP A 147 6.81 8.34 -1.19
CA TRP A 147 6.68 9.41 -0.19
C TRP A 147 7.70 10.56 -0.37
N SER A 148 8.70 10.37 -1.23
CA SER A 148 9.65 11.40 -1.67
C SER A 148 9.03 12.74 -2.10
N PRO A 149 7.85 12.82 -2.76
CA PRO A 149 7.27 14.09 -3.21
C PRO A 149 7.01 15.11 -2.09
N ALA A 150 6.80 14.67 -0.84
CA ALA A 150 6.70 15.57 0.31
C ALA A 150 8.03 16.30 0.58
N ILE A 151 9.15 15.56 0.55
CA ILE A 151 10.51 16.10 0.74
C ILE A 151 10.84 17.07 -0.41
N ASP A 152 10.57 16.68 -1.66
CA ASP A 152 10.80 17.52 -2.83
C ASP A 152 9.95 18.81 -2.80
N THR A 153 8.75 18.75 -2.23
CA THR A 153 7.88 19.92 -2.02
C THR A 153 8.48 20.89 -1.00
N LEU A 154 8.97 20.41 0.15
CA LEU A 154 9.62 21.28 1.14
C LEU A 154 10.94 21.87 0.62
N LEU A 155 11.73 21.08 -0.11
CA LEU A 155 12.97 21.52 -0.75
C LEU A 155 12.71 22.61 -1.82
N ALA A 156 11.71 22.41 -2.69
CA ALA A 156 11.33 23.37 -3.72
C ALA A 156 10.76 24.69 -3.15
N ASN A 157 10.11 24.64 -1.99
CA ASN A 157 9.67 25.82 -1.26
C ASN A 157 10.80 26.52 -0.48
N GLY A 158 11.97 25.88 -0.32
CA GLY A 158 13.06 26.38 0.51
C GLY A 158 12.78 26.28 2.02
N THR A 159 11.86 25.39 2.43
CA THR A 159 11.59 25.06 3.84
C THR A 159 12.74 24.26 4.44
N ILE A 160 13.38 23.40 3.63
CA ILE A 160 14.56 22.60 3.99
C ILE A 160 15.66 22.79 2.94
N THR A 161 16.90 22.51 3.32
CA THR A 161 18.07 22.45 2.44
C THR A 161 18.21 21.10 1.74
N GLN A 162 19.15 20.98 0.80
CA GLN A 162 19.46 19.70 0.14
C GLN A 162 20.00 18.66 1.13
N ASP A 163 20.88 19.06 2.06
CA ASP A 163 21.49 18.15 3.02
C ASP A 163 20.41 17.57 3.98
N GLU A 164 19.45 18.40 4.39
CA GLU A 164 18.27 17.97 5.17
C GLU A 164 17.33 17.09 4.33
N ALA A 165 17.08 17.43 3.06
CA ALA A 165 16.26 16.60 2.17
C ALA A 165 16.85 15.20 1.96
N ASP A 166 18.17 15.10 1.79
CA ASP A 166 18.87 13.82 1.67
C ASP A 166 18.85 13.02 2.99
N ALA A 167 18.91 13.71 4.14
CA ALA A 167 18.77 13.09 5.45
C ALA A 167 17.33 12.60 5.74
N TYR A 168 16.29 13.35 5.34
CA TYR A 168 14.89 12.88 5.43
C TYR A 168 14.63 11.67 4.53
N ARG A 169 15.29 11.58 3.36
CA ARG A 169 15.23 10.40 2.48
C ARG A 169 15.82 9.16 3.17
N ALA A 170 16.97 9.30 3.82
CA ALA A 170 17.57 8.23 4.63
C ALA A 170 16.70 7.85 5.84
N ALA A 171 16.01 8.80 6.47
CA ALA A 171 15.08 8.53 7.57
C ALA A 171 13.82 7.77 7.12
N LEU A 172 13.30 8.04 5.91
CA LEU A 172 12.26 7.20 5.28
C LEU A 172 12.78 5.80 4.94
N GLU A 173 14.01 5.67 4.44
CA GLU A 173 14.64 4.37 4.17
C GLU A 173 14.74 3.53 5.45
N GLU A 174 15.26 4.09 6.55
CA GLU A 174 15.30 3.42 7.86
C GLU A 174 13.90 3.02 8.35
N ALA A 175 12.93 3.94 8.26
CA ALA A 175 11.55 3.69 8.70
C ALA A 175 10.86 2.56 7.91
N PHE A 176 11.01 2.55 6.58
CA PHE A 176 10.45 1.50 5.74
C PHE A 176 11.25 0.19 5.84
N THR A 177 12.58 0.21 5.94
CA THR A 177 13.38 -1.00 6.25
C THR A 177 12.91 -1.63 7.56
N PHE A 178 12.72 -0.83 8.62
CA PHE A 178 12.19 -1.33 9.89
C PHE A 178 10.79 -1.92 9.72
N ARG A 179 9.85 -1.20 9.08
CA ARG A 179 8.48 -1.68 8.81
C ARG A 179 8.44 -2.98 8.01
N VAL A 180 9.24 -3.08 6.96
CA VAL A 180 9.28 -4.23 6.05
C VAL A 180 9.93 -5.46 6.71
N THR A 181 10.96 -5.26 7.54
CA THR A 181 11.68 -6.35 8.23
C THR A 181 11.17 -6.68 9.63
N TRP A 182 10.18 -5.93 10.15
CA TRP A 182 9.68 -6.10 11.52
C TRP A 182 9.13 -7.50 11.79
N ASP A 183 9.37 -8.04 12.98
CA ASP A 183 9.18 -9.45 13.31
C ASP A 183 8.07 -9.71 14.34
N GLY A 184 7.45 -8.67 14.88
CA GLY A 184 6.51 -8.71 15.99
C GLY A 184 7.07 -8.24 17.35
N GLN A 185 8.40 -8.14 17.50
CA GLN A 185 9.03 -8.04 18.82
C GLN A 185 9.49 -6.63 19.20
N ALA A 186 9.99 -5.83 18.26
CA ALA A 186 10.58 -4.52 18.57
C ALA A 186 9.52 -3.41 18.72
N ALA A 187 9.69 -2.51 19.71
CA ALA A 187 8.89 -1.28 19.77
C ALA A 187 9.18 -0.38 18.55
N THR A 188 8.17 0.33 18.04
CA THR A 188 8.36 1.36 17.00
C THR A 188 9.34 2.44 17.48
N PRO A 189 10.43 2.75 16.75
CA PRO A 189 11.27 3.89 17.03
C PRO A 189 10.50 5.21 16.99
N THR A 190 10.84 6.14 17.88
CA THR A 190 10.30 7.49 17.85
C THR A 190 11.21 8.39 17.03
N PHE A 191 10.70 8.95 15.94
CA PHE A 191 11.39 9.95 15.15
C PHE A 191 11.00 11.36 15.65
N SER A 192 11.96 12.27 15.77
CA SER A 192 11.73 13.61 16.36
C SER A 192 12.30 14.75 15.53
N GLY A 193 12.75 14.48 14.30
CA GLY A 193 13.50 15.41 13.47
C GLY A 193 14.93 14.93 13.22
N LEU A 194 15.67 15.73 12.44
CA LEU A 194 17.08 15.45 12.12
C LEU A 194 18.05 15.88 13.23
N GLU A 195 17.66 16.88 14.03
CA GLU A 195 18.43 17.45 15.14
C GLU A 195 17.71 17.13 16.47
N ALA A 196 18.19 16.14 17.22
CA ALA A 196 17.58 15.63 18.47
C ALA A 196 18.60 15.48 19.62
#